data_AF-A0A7Y9GAW0-F1
#
_entry.id   AF-A0A7Y9GAW0-F1
#
_cell.length_a   1.000
_cell.length_b   1.000
_cell.length_c   1.000
_cell.angle_alpha   90.00
_cell.angle_beta   90.00
_cell.angle_gamma   90.00
#
_symmetry.space_group_name_H-M   'P 1'
#
loop_
_entity.id
_entity.type
_entity.pdbx_description
1 polymer ?
#
loop_
_entity_poly.entity_id
_entity_poly.type
_entity_poly.pdbx_seq_one_letter_code
_entity_poly.pdbx_strand_id
1 'polypeptide(L)'
;MQKVPAAARAAGAHRSSTRQKSRIVVERCVGRLKQESIRAARPDGAPIYGILDNLSANKTPQSRAWAARNNVELCLTPTYASWANPIEAQFGPLRTS
;
A
#
# COMPACT_ATOMS: atom_id res chain seq x y z
N MET A 1 -42.09 -41.88 -11.94
CA MET A 1 -41.65 -41.24 -10.69
C MET A 1 -40.69 -40.10 -11.04
N GLN A 2 -40.99 -38.95 -10.46
CA GLN A 2 -40.49 -37.57 -10.59
C GLN A 2 -39.33 -37.19 -11.56
N LYS A 3 -39.69 -36.29 -12.49
CA LYS A 3 -38.83 -35.25 -13.07
C LYS A 3 -38.51 -34.20 -11.99
N VAL A 4 -37.28 -33.71 -11.91
CA VAL A 4 -36.91 -32.48 -11.16
C VAL A 4 -36.59 -31.39 -12.18
N PRO A 5 -37.12 -30.16 -12.06
CA PRO A 5 -36.85 -29.09 -13.01
C PRO A 5 -35.54 -28.35 -12.64
N ALA A 6 -34.68 -28.11 -13.62
CA ALA A 6 -33.57 -27.17 -13.47
C ALA A 6 -34.09 -25.74 -13.74
N ALA A 7 -34.29 -24.98 -12.65
CA ALA A 7 -34.61 -23.56 -12.68
C ALA A 7 -33.38 -22.72 -13.07
N ALA A 8 -33.66 -21.61 -13.74
CA ALA A 8 -32.70 -20.68 -14.34
C ALA A 8 -32.14 -19.61 -13.37
N ARG A 9 -30.99 -19.04 -13.78
CA ARG A 9 -30.33 -17.77 -13.34
C ARG A 9 -29.74 -17.79 -11.91
N ALA A 10 -28.59 -17.17 -11.60
CA ALA A 10 -27.97 -15.98 -12.16
C ALA A 10 -26.43 -15.95 -11.95
N ALA A 11 -25.77 -15.15 -12.81
CA ALA A 11 -24.63 -14.28 -12.54
C ALA A 11 -23.53 -14.74 -11.57
N GLY A 12 -22.37 -15.06 -12.14
CA GLY A 12 -21.09 -15.05 -11.45
C GLY A 12 -19.99 -14.68 -12.43
N ALA A 13 -20.04 -13.45 -12.95
CA ALA A 13 -18.93 -12.90 -13.73
C ALA A 13 -17.67 -13.00 -12.86
N HIS A 14 -16.77 -13.89 -13.26
CA HIS A 14 -15.46 -14.09 -12.68
C HIS A 14 -14.65 -12.80 -12.88
N ARG A 15 -14.85 -11.82 -11.98
CA ARG A 15 -14.11 -10.56 -12.01
C ARG A 15 -12.69 -10.89 -11.58
N SER A 16 -11.83 -11.06 -12.58
CA SER A 16 -10.39 -11.24 -12.47
C SER A 16 -9.79 -10.03 -11.75
N SER A 17 -9.84 -10.04 -10.42
CA SER A 17 -9.33 -9.00 -9.51
C SER A 17 -7.81 -9.11 -9.35
N THR A 18 -7.09 -9.41 -10.42
CA THR A 18 -5.62 -9.47 -10.44
C THR A 18 -5.01 -8.27 -11.17
N ARG A 19 -5.84 -7.28 -11.55
CA ARG A 19 -5.42 -6.07 -12.27
C ARG A 19 -5.62 -4.76 -11.50
N GLN A 20 -5.91 -4.80 -10.20
CA GLN A 20 -5.74 -3.63 -9.33
C GLN A 20 -4.28 -3.61 -8.85
N LYS A 21 -3.34 -3.41 -9.77
CA LYS A 21 -1.92 -3.21 -9.45
C LYS A 21 -1.84 -2.00 -8.52
N SER A 22 -1.67 -2.30 -7.25
CA SER A 22 -1.35 -1.38 -6.16
C SER A 22 -0.20 -0.49 -6.62
N ARG A 23 -0.54 0.73 -7.07
CA ARG A 23 0.41 1.80 -7.28
C ARG A 23 0.98 2.13 -5.90
N ILE A 24 2.11 1.52 -5.57
CA ILE A 24 2.91 1.82 -4.39
C ILE A 24 3.30 3.30 -4.50
N VAL A 25 2.72 4.13 -3.64
CA VAL A 25 3.11 5.53 -3.51
C VAL A 25 4.27 5.53 -2.52
N VAL A 26 5.50 5.56 -3.06
CA VAL A 26 6.72 5.68 -2.24
C VAL A 26 6.82 7.13 -1.78
N GLU A 27 6.29 7.43 -0.60
CA GLU A 27 6.41 8.76 0.01
C GLU A 27 6.97 8.66 1.44
N ARG A 28 8.02 9.47 1.69
CA ARG A 28 8.77 9.62 2.94
C ARG A 28 7.87 10.06 4.11
N CYS A 29 8.31 9.74 5.34
CA CYS A 29 7.76 10.08 6.66
C CYS A 29 6.62 11.12 6.66
N VAL A 30 5.43 10.65 7.03
CA VAL A 30 4.17 11.30 6.72
C VAL A 30 3.90 12.51 7.60
N GLY A 31 4.25 13.69 7.10
CA GLY A 31 3.64 14.95 7.54
C GLY A 31 2.20 15.05 7.05
N ARG A 32 1.33 15.71 7.83
CA ARG A 32 -0.12 15.85 7.55
C ARG A 32 -0.42 16.39 6.13
N LEU A 33 0.29 17.45 5.71
CA LEU A 33 0.12 18.09 4.40
C LEU A 33 0.40 17.14 3.22
N LYS A 34 1.35 16.24 3.41
CA LYS A 34 1.78 15.29 2.38
C LYS A 34 0.73 14.18 2.21
N GLN A 35 0.15 13.72 3.31
CA GLN A 35 -0.92 12.73 3.31
C GLN A 35 -2.19 13.23 2.61
N GLU A 36 -2.62 14.46 2.90
CA GLU A 36 -3.81 15.06 2.29
C GLU A 36 -3.67 15.12 0.76
N SER A 37 -2.48 15.48 0.27
CA SER A 37 -2.17 15.51 -1.16
C SER A 37 -2.25 14.11 -1.79
N ILE A 38 -1.69 13.08 -1.14
CA ILE A 38 -1.78 11.68 -1.63
C ILE A 38 -3.23 11.22 -1.66
N ARG A 39 -4.01 11.55 -0.64
CA ARG A 39 -5.44 11.18 -0.54
C ARG A 39 -6.29 11.90 -1.58
N ALA A 40 -6.01 13.18 -1.85
CA ALA A 40 -6.66 13.91 -2.93
C ALA A 40 -6.39 13.25 -4.31
N ALA A 41 -5.16 12.77 -4.52
CA ALA A 41 -4.79 12.05 -5.74
C ALA A 41 -5.34 10.61 -5.81
N ARG A 42 -5.79 10.03 -4.69
CA ARG A 42 -6.31 8.66 -4.56
C ARG A 42 -7.64 8.67 -3.78
N PRO A 43 -8.74 9.08 -4.44
CA PRO A 43 -10.06 9.13 -3.80
C PRO A 43 -10.73 7.75 -3.67
N ASP A 44 -10.04 6.67 -4.06
CA ASP A 44 -10.54 5.29 -4.03
C ASP A 44 -10.67 4.71 -2.61
N GLY A 45 -10.20 5.43 -1.59
CA GLY A 45 -10.25 5.00 -0.19
C GLY A 45 -9.38 3.78 0.12
N ALA A 46 -8.59 3.30 -0.84
CA ALA A 46 -7.74 2.13 -0.66
C ALA A 46 -6.61 2.42 0.37
N PRO A 47 -6.08 1.39 1.03
CA PRO A 47 -4.92 1.57 1.91
C PRO A 47 -3.75 2.20 1.15
N ILE A 48 -3.04 3.11 1.80
CA ILE A 48 -1.75 3.60 1.32
C ILE A 48 -0.68 2.69 1.88
N TYR A 49 0.24 2.23 1.04
CA TYR A 49 1.36 1.39 1.45
C TYR A 49 2.63 2.24 1.52
N GLY A 50 3.17 2.42 2.72
CA GLY A 50 4.45 3.09 2.93
C GLY A 50 5.57 2.07 3.03
N ILE A 51 6.58 2.16 2.15
CA ILE A 51 7.80 1.35 2.26
C ILE A 51 8.80 2.11 3.14
N LEU A 52 9.27 1.49 4.22
CA LEU A 52 10.19 2.08 5.18
C LEU A 52 11.40 1.17 5.41
N ASP A 53 12.51 1.76 5.82
CA ASP A 53 13.67 1.02 6.29
C ASP A 53 13.40 0.31 7.63
N ASN A 54 14.21 -0.71 7.95
CA ASN A 54 14.03 -1.55 9.14
C ASN A 54 14.43 -0.87 10.48
N LEU A 55 14.37 0.47 10.54
CA LEU A 55 14.78 1.24 11.71
C LEU A 55 13.78 1.08 12.86
N SER A 56 14.28 0.99 14.09
CA SER A 56 13.44 0.86 15.29
C SER A 56 12.45 2.02 15.47
N ALA A 57 12.82 3.23 15.04
CA ALA A 57 11.96 4.41 15.04
C ALA A 57 10.67 4.24 14.21
N ASN A 58 10.68 3.37 13.18
CA ASN A 58 9.50 3.10 12.36
C ASN A 58 8.52 2.11 13.02
N LYS A 59 8.95 1.41 14.06
CA LYS A 59 8.18 0.33 14.71
C LYS A 59 7.45 0.76 15.98
N THR A 60 7.57 2.03 16.37
CA THR A 60 7.02 2.53 17.63
C THR A 60 5.48 2.39 17.67
N PRO A 61 4.90 2.25 18.88
CA PRO A 61 3.45 2.24 19.03
C PRO A 61 2.77 3.48 18.43
N GLN A 62 3.42 4.65 18.54
CA GLN A 62 2.92 5.90 17.98
C GLN A 62 2.81 5.84 16.45
N SER A 63 3.85 5.34 15.77
CA SER A 63 3.85 5.17 14.31
C SER A 63 2.77 4.20 13.86
N ARG A 64 2.60 3.07 14.55
CA ARG A 64 1.55 2.08 14.25
C ARG A 64 0.15 2.64 14.47
N ALA A 65 -0.07 3.34 15.58
CA ALA A 65 -1.36 3.95 15.90
C ALA A 65 -1.72 5.05 14.89
N TRP A 66 -0.73 5.84 14.45
CA TRP A 66 -0.94 6.81 13.39
C TRP A 66 -1.31 6.13 12.07
N ALA A 67 -0.62 5.06 11.68
CA ALA A 67 -0.88 4.36 10.42
C ALA A 67 -2.30 3.76 10.38
N ALA A 68 -2.73 3.13 11.48
CA ALA A 68 -4.08 2.58 11.63
C ALA A 68 -5.16 3.66 11.48
N ARG A 69 -5.00 4.82 12.14
CA ARG A 69 -5.97 5.94 12.04
C ARG A 69 -6.08 6.52 10.64
N ASN A 70 -5.05 6.32 9.81
CA ASN A 70 -4.92 6.97 8.51
C ASN A 70 -5.10 6.01 7.33
N ASN A 71 -5.51 4.76 7.57
CA ASN A 71 -5.61 3.69 6.57
C ASN A 71 -4.29 3.53 5.78
N VAL A 72 -3.18 3.46 6.52
CA VAL A 72 -1.83 3.28 5.99
C VAL A 72 -1.28 1.94 6.47
N GLU A 73 -0.70 1.18 5.57
CA GLU A 73 0.07 -0.03 5.86
C GLU A 73 1.56 0.27 5.84
N LEU A 74 2.27 -0.12 6.91
CA LEU A 74 3.71 0.07 7.03
C LEU A 74 4.44 -1.19 6.57
N CYS A 75 5.13 -1.10 5.44
CA CYS A 75 5.92 -2.18 4.85
C CYS A 75 7.41 -1.95 5.16
N LEU A 76 7.94 -2.67 6.14
CA LEU A 76 9.35 -2.58 6.52
C LEU A 76 10.21 -3.45 5.61
N THR A 77 11.27 -2.90 5.02
CA THR A 77 12.24 -3.69 4.28
C THR A 77 13.01 -4.63 5.22
N PRO A 78 13.35 -5.87 4.81
CA PRO A 78 14.20 -6.75 5.60
C PRO A 78 15.57 -6.15 5.93
N THR A 79 16.23 -6.68 6.96
CA THR A 79 17.61 -6.31 7.28
C THR A 79 18.52 -6.57 6.07
N TYR A 80 19.43 -5.62 5.79
CA TYR A 80 20.35 -5.65 4.64
C TYR A 80 19.69 -5.66 3.25
N ALA A 81 18.40 -5.31 3.15
CA ALA A 81 17.67 -5.23 1.88
C ALA A 81 17.39 -3.78 1.46
N SER A 82 18.36 -2.87 1.61
CA SER A 82 18.21 -1.46 1.22
C SER A 82 17.89 -1.29 -0.28
N TRP A 83 18.36 -2.21 -1.12
CA TRP A 83 18.03 -2.27 -2.56
C TRP A 83 16.52 -2.38 -2.85
N ALA A 84 15.73 -2.88 -1.89
CA ALA A 84 14.27 -2.99 -2.01
C ALA A 84 13.55 -1.69 -1.60
N ASN A 85 14.26 -0.70 -1.04
CA ASN A 85 13.71 0.60 -0.69
C ASN A 85 13.88 1.57 -1.87
N PRO A 86 12.82 1.95 -2.61
CA PRO A 86 12.98 2.74 -3.84
C PRO A 86 13.54 4.14 -3.63
N ILE A 87 13.54 4.65 -2.39
CA ILE A 87 14.17 5.94 -2.05
C ILE A 87 15.70 5.89 -2.19
N GLU A 88 16.34 4.73 -2.00
CA GLU A 88 17.80 4.61 -2.03
C GLU A 88 18.37 4.98 -3.41
N ALA A 89 17.66 4.63 -4.49
CA ALA A 89 18.03 5.00 -5.85
C ALA A 89 17.97 6.51 -6.10
N GLN A 90 17.09 7.23 -5.39
CA GLN A 90 16.94 8.68 -5.54
C GLN A 90 18.10 9.45 -4.91
N PHE A 91 18.82 8.86 -3.95
CA PHE A 91 19.98 9.49 -3.31
C PHE A 91 21.28 9.34 -4.10
N GLY A 92 21.34 8.48 -5.12
CA GLY A 92 22.54 8.29 -5.95
C GLY A 92 23.12 9.61 -6.48
N PRO A 93 22.33 10.43 -7.20
CA PRO A 93 22.77 11.73 -7.71
C PRO A 93 23.18 12.75 -6.64
N LEU A 94 22.75 12.56 -5.38
CA LEU A 94 23.08 13.46 -4.27
C LEU A 94 24.41 13.11 -3.57
N ARG A 95 25.05 11.99 -3.95
CA ARG A 95 26.33 11.53 -3.38
C ARG A 95 27.55 11.95 -4.20
N THR A 96 27.35 12.55 -5.37
CA THR A 96 28.41 12.91 -6.33
C THR A 96 28.66 14.42 -6.47
N SER A 97 28.17 15.23 -5.52
CA SER A 97 28.42 16.68 -5.44
C SER A 97 29.73 17.01 -4.75
#